data_AF-A0AAP1WEB3-F1
#
_entry.id   AF-A0AAP1WEB3-F1
#
_cell.length_a   1.000
_cell.length_b   1.000
_cell.length_c   1.000
_cell.angle_alpha   90.00
_cell.angle_beta   90.00
_cell.angle_gamma   90.00
#
_symmetry.space_group_name_H-M   'P 1'
#
loop_
_entity.id
_entity.type
_entity.pdbx_description
1 polymer ?
#
loop_
_entity_poly.entity_id
_entity_poly.type
_entity_poly.pdbx_seq_one_letter_code
_entity_poly.pdbx_strand_id
1 'polypeptide(L)'
;GPIEGTQLAYRLTGEVQDEDYWRNFGKERSTFIAPSLTWFGDNATVTMLYSHRDYKTPFDRGTIFDLTTKQPVNVDRKIRFDEPFNITDGQSDLVQLNAEYHLNSQWTARFDYSYSQDKYSDNQARVTAYDATTGTLTRRVDATQGSTQRMHATRADLQGNVDIAGFYNEILGGVSYEYYDLLRTDMIRCKKAKDFNIYNPVYG
;
A
#
# COMPACT_ATOMS: atom_id res chain seq x y z
N GLY A 1 19.20 -18.05 4.65
CA GLY A 1 20.66 -18.06 4.51
C GLY A 1 21.05 -18.75 3.21
N PRO A 2 22.34 -18.99 2.96
CA PRO A 2 22.77 -19.83 1.84
C PRO A 2 22.22 -21.26 1.97
N ILE A 3 22.02 -21.94 0.85
CA ILE A 3 21.64 -23.34 0.76
C ILE A 3 22.90 -24.15 0.45
N GLU A 4 23.29 -25.03 1.38
CA GLU A 4 24.53 -25.79 1.32
C GLU A 4 24.66 -26.60 0.02
N GLY A 5 25.87 -26.59 -0.57
CA GLY A 5 26.17 -27.30 -1.81
C GLY A 5 25.52 -26.70 -3.07
N THR A 6 24.92 -25.52 -2.98
CA THR A 6 24.27 -24.85 -4.12
C THR A 6 24.71 -23.39 -4.25
N GLN A 7 24.31 -22.78 -5.36
CA GLN A 7 24.46 -21.34 -5.65
C GLN A 7 23.24 -20.53 -5.20
N LEU A 8 22.46 -21.03 -4.23
CA LEU A 8 21.21 -20.42 -3.82
C LEU A 8 21.29 -19.88 -2.39
N ALA A 9 20.56 -18.80 -2.14
CA ALA A 9 20.25 -18.33 -0.79
C ALA A 9 18.76 -18.01 -0.67
N TYR A 10 18.18 -18.30 0.49
CA TYR A 10 16.78 -18.01 0.77
C TYR A 10 16.62 -17.03 1.94
N ARG A 11 15.51 -16.31 1.96
CA ARG A 11 15.03 -15.55 3.12
C ARG A 11 13.54 -15.80 3.29
N LEU A 12 13.11 -15.94 4.53
CA LEU A 12 11.70 -15.96 4.89
C LEU A 12 11.46 -14.88 5.94
N THR A 13 10.56 -13.96 5.64
CA THR A 13 10.12 -12.94 6.59
C THR A 13 8.63 -13.14 6.85
N GLY A 14 8.19 -12.96 8.09
CA GLY A 14 6.79 -13.04 8.44
C GLY A 14 6.47 -12.15 9.63
N GLU A 15 5.23 -11.70 9.71
CA GLU A 15 4.73 -10.81 10.75
C GLU A 15 3.26 -11.13 11.05
N VAL A 16 2.88 -10.99 12.32
CA VAL A 16 1.49 -11.03 12.77
C VAL A 16 1.26 -9.83 13.68
N GLN A 17 0.20 -9.07 13.41
CA GLN A 17 -0.22 -7.90 14.16
C GLN A 17 -1.70 -8.06 14.56
N ASP A 18 -2.01 -7.81 15.84
CA ASP A 18 -3.36 -7.59 16.36
C ASP A 18 -3.25 -6.59 17.50
N GLU A 19 -3.65 -5.34 17.24
CA GLU A 19 -3.61 -4.27 18.22
C GLU A 19 -4.88 -3.43 18.20
N ASP A 20 -5.21 -2.84 19.35
CA ASP A 20 -6.31 -1.88 19.43
C ASP A 20 -5.93 -0.60 18.70
N TYR A 21 -6.87 -0.07 17.92
CA TYR A 21 -6.67 1.22 17.26
C TYR A 21 -6.54 2.32 18.31
N TRP A 22 -5.70 3.32 18.04
CA TRP A 22 -5.36 4.35 19.05
C TRP A 22 -6.53 5.28 19.40
N ARG A 23 -7.55 5.36 18.54
CA ARG A 23 -8.80 6.10 18.78
C ARG A 23 -9.84 5.22 19.48
N ASN A 24 -11.01 5.80 19.75
CA ASN A 24 -12.06 5.22 20.58
C ASN A 24 -12.58 3.82 20.18
N PHE A 25 -12.40 3.37 18.94
CA PHE A 25 -12.70 1.99 18.53
C PHE A 25 -11.95 1.58 17.26
N GLY A 26 -11.90 0.26 17.05
CA GLY A 26 -11.25 -0.39 15.92
C GLY A 26 -10.05 -1.24 16.37
N LYS A 27 -9.59 -2.09 15.47
CA LYS A 27 -8.36 -2.87 15.64
C LYS A 27 -7.59 -2.87 14.32
N GLU A 28 -6.27 -2.81 14.43
CA GLU A 28 -5.36 -3.07 13.31
C GLU A 28 -4.96 -4.54 13.37
N ARG A 29 -5.22 -5.28 12.29
CA ARG A 29 -4.85 -6.69 12.16
C ARG A 29 -4.17 -6.92 10.83
N SER A 30 -3.03 -7.59 10.84
CA SER A 30 -2.46 -8.13 9.61
C SER A 30 -1.61 -9.37 9.84
N THR A 31 -1.58 -10.20 8.81
CA THR A 31 -0.64 -11.32 8.68
C THR A 31 0.16 -11.12 7.42
N PHE A 32 1.47 -11.32 7.49
CA PHE A 32 2.38 -11.11 6.38
C PHE A 32 3.35 -12.27 6.25
N ILE A 33 3.62 -12.68 5.01
CA ILE A 33 4.68 -13.64 4.70
C ILE A 33 5.38 -13.23 3.40
N ALA A 34 6.70 -13.30 3.39
CA ALA A 34 7.52 -12.96 2.24
C ALA A 34 8.71 -13.92 2.08
N PRO A 35 8.54 -15.04 1.37
CA PRO A 35 9.66 -15.85 0.92
C PRO A 35 10.41 -15.17 -0.22
N SER A 36 11.73 -15.31 -0.23
CA SER A 36 12.57 -14.94 -1.36
C SER A 36 13.69 -15.95 -1.59
N LEU A 37 14.10 -16.07 -2.84
CA LEU A 37 15.18 -16.93 -3.29
C LEU A 37 16.08 -16.15 -4.23
N THR A 38 17.38 -16.18 -3.96
CA THR A 38 18.41 -15.59 -4.80
C THR A 38 19.32 -16.68 -5.31
N TRP A 39 19.62 -16.64 -6.60
CA TRP A 39 20.63 -17.45 -7.26
C TRP A 39 21.83 -16.58 -7.63
N PHE A 40 23.02 -17.09 -7.36
CA PHE A 40 24.31 -16.46 -7.64
C PHE A 40 25.07 -17.31 -8.66
N GLY A 41 25.02 -16.93 -9.93
CA GLY A 41 25.88 -17.49 -10.97
C GLY A 41 27.20 -16.72 -11.10
N ASP A 42 28.09 -17.23 -11.94
CA ASP A 42 29.43 -16.64 -12.15
C ASP A 42 29.40 -15.16 -12.59
N ASN A 43 28.45 -14.81 -13.47
CA ASN A 43 28.29 -13.45 -14.02
C ASN A 43 26.89 -12.87 -13.77
N ALA A 44 26.07 -13.53 -12.94
CA ALA A 44 24.64 -13.23 -12.85
C ALA A 44 24.13 -13.38 -11.43
N THR A 45 23.29 -12.44 -10.99
CA THR A 45 22.51 -12.59 -9.75
C THR A 45 21.04 -12.43 -10.07
N VAL A 46 20.23 -13.42 -9.71
CA VAL A 46 18.78 -13.41 -9.94
C VAL A 46 18.05 -13.61 -8.63
N THR A 47 17.14 -12.70 -8.29
CA THR A 47 16.32 -12.78 -7.09
C THR A 47 14.85 -12.85 -7.47
N MET A 48 14.14 -13.80 -6.87
CA MET A 48 12.68 -13.87 -6.92
C MET A 48 12.12 -13.67 -5.50
N LEU A 49 11.13 -12.81 -5.38
CA LEU A 49 10.42 -12.53 -4.14
C LEU A 49 8.92 -12.63 -4.37
N TYR A 50 8.23 -13.21 -3.39
CA TYR A 50 6.79 -13.14 -3.27
C TYR A 50 6.47 -12.58 -1.89
N SER A 51 5.46 -11.72 -1.79
CA SER A 51 4.88 -11.37 -0.50
C SER A 51 3.36 -11.39 -0.55
N HIS A 52 2.77 -11.87 0.53
CA HIS A 52 1.33 -11.89 0.76
C HIS A 52 1.03 -11.23 2.09
N ARG A 53 0.00 -10.38 2.10
CA ARG A 53 -0.53 -9.74 3.30
C ARG A 53 -2.03 -9.85 3.34
N ASP A 54 -2.60 -10.40 4.41
CA ASP A 54 -3.99 -10.14 4.78
C ASP A 54 -3.99 -8.96 5.75
N TYR A 55 -4.93 -8.03 5.58
CA TYR A 55 -5.06 -6.87 6.44
C TYR A 55 -6.52 -6.52 6.72
N LYS A 56 -6.77 -6.08 7.95
CA LYS A 56 -8.05 -5.54 8.39
C LYS A 56 -7.75 -4.33 9.26
N THR A 57 -8.06 -3.15 8.72
CA THR A 57 -7.70 -1.85 9.32
C THR A 57 -8.94 -0.97 9.42
N PRO A 58 -9.09 -0.14 10.46
CA PRO A 58 -10.18 0.80 10.51
C PRO A 58 -10.06 1.87 9.41
N PHE A 59 -11.16 2.09 8.67
CA PHE A 59 -11.23 3.15 7.67
C PHE A 59 -11.59 4.49 8.33
N ASP A 60 -10.61 5.07 9.03
CA ASP A 60 -10.72 6.39 9.64
C ASP A 60 -10.23 7.49 8.68
N ARG A 61 -11.05 8.51 8.47
CA ARG A 61 -10.73 9.68 7.62
C ARG A 61 -10.17 10.87 8.42
N GLY A 62 -9.88 10.68 9.70
CA GLY A 62 -9.20 11.66 10.54
C GLY A 62 -10.15 12.63 11.24
N THR A 63 -9.74 13.89 11.33
CA THR A 63 -10.51 14.98 11.95
C THR A 63 -10.94 16.02 10.91
N ILE A 64 -11.79 16.95 11.32
CA ILE A 64 -12.34 18.00 10.47
C ILE A 64 -11.59 19.30 10.74
N PHE A 65 -11.25 20.01 9.67
CA PHE A 65 -10.76 21.38 9.75
C PHE A 65 -11.93 22.35 9.61
N ASP A 66 -12.18 23.14 10.64
CA ASP A 66 -13.24 24.14 10.63
C ASP A 66 -12.73 25.43 9.98
N LEU A 67 -13.36 25.81 8.88
CA LEU A 67 -13.00 26.99 8.11
C LEU A 67 -13.40 28.30 8.80
N THR A 68 -14.33 28.27 9.75
CA THR A 68 -14.77 29.44 10.52
C THR A 68 -13.71 29.84 11.53
N THR A 69 -13.23 28.87 12.31
CA THR A 69 -12.18 29.07 13.33
C THR A 69 -10.77 28.99 12.75
N LYS A 70 -10.61 28.46 11.53
CA LYS A 70 -9.32 28.17 10.87
C LYS A 70 -8.45 27.21 11.68
N GLN A 71 -9.09 26.27 12.37
CA GLN A 71 -8.44 25.28 13.22
C GLN A 71 -9.11 23.91 13.05
N PRO A 72 -8.43 22.80 13.40
CA PRO A 72 -9.12 21.53 13.62
C PRO A 72 -10.23 21.70 14.66
N VAL A 73 -11.32 20.97 14.50
CA VAL A 73 -12.41 20.98 15.49
C VAL A 73 -11.88 20.58 16.88
N ASN A 74 -12.30 21.33 17.90
CA ASN A 74 -11.82 21.15 19.27
C ASN A 74 -12.57 19.99 19.96
N VAL A 75 -12.15 18.76 19.66
CA VAL A 75 -12.63 17.52 20.31
C VAL A 75 -11.42 16.68 20.74
N ASP A 76 -11.63 15.69 21.62
CA ASP A 76 -10.57 14.73 21.94
C ASP A 76 -10.10 14.03 20.65
N ARG A 77 -8.78 13.96 20.44
CA ARG A 77 -8.15 13.29 19.29
C ARG A 77 -8.61 11.83 19.12
N LYS A 78 -9.06 11.16 20.18
CA LYS A 78 -9.58 9.79 20.15
C LYS A 78 -11.02 9.70 19.65
N ILE A 79 -11.77 10.78 19.52
CA ILE A 79 -13.16 10.74 19.03
C ILE A 79 -13.16 10.57 17.53
N ARG A 80 -13.67 9.45 17.03
CA ARG A 80 -13.91 9.24 15.59
C ARG A 80 -15.23 9.86 15.15
N PHE A 81 -15.32 10.20 13.87
CA PHE A 81 -16.50 10.82 13.25
C PHE A 81 -17.28 9.86 12.33
N ASP A 82 -16.93 8.60 12.42
CA ASP A 82 -17.48 7.49 11.66
C ASP A 82 -18.06 6.43 12.61
N GLU A 83 -18.17 5.19 12.15
CA GLU A 83 -18.80 4.10 12.89
C GLU A 83 -17.85 2.90 13.08
N PRO A 84 -18.08 2.03 14.08
CA PRO A 84 -17.25 0.83 14.28
C PRO A 84 -17.16 -0.11 13.07
N PHE A 85 -18.14 -0.07 12.16
CA PHE A 85 -18.10 -0.84 10.92
C PHE A 85 -17.18 -0.22 9.85
N ASN A 86 -16.62 0.99 10.06
CA ASN A 86 -15.64 1.60 9.17
C ASN A 86 -14.34 0.81 9.18
N ILE A 87 -14.27 -0.17 8.29
CA ILE A 87 -13.17 -1.12 8.20
C ILE A 87 -12.86 -1.33 6.72
N THR A 88 -11.58 -1.39 6.39
CA THR A 88 -11.07 -1.96 5.14
C THR A 88 -10.56 -3.36 5.45
N ASP A 89 -11.03 -4.34 4.71
CA ASP A 89 -10.66 -5.75 4.80
C ASP A 89 -10.15 -6.18 3.44
N GLY A 90 -8.92 -6.66 3.38
CA GLY A 90 -8.28 -6.91 2.10
C GLY A 90 -7.04 -7.76 2.18
N GLN A 91 -6.50 -8.03 1.00
CA GLN A 91 -5.29 -8.80 0.78
C GLN A 91 -4.43 -8.15 -0.31
N SER A 92 -3.12 -8.14 -0.09
CA SER A 92 -2.13 -7.64 -1.04
C SER A 92 -1.14 -8.73 -1.41
N ASP A 93 -0.89 -8.88 -2.71
CA ASP A 93 0.10 -9.80 -3.29
C ASP A 93 1.15 -8.97 -4.05
N LEU A 94 2.43 -9.34 -3.92
CA LEU A 94 3.54 -8.78 -4.68
C LEU A 94 4.44 -9.91 -5.16
N VAL A 95 4.78 -9.91 -6.44
CA VAL A 95 5.81 -10.75 -7.04
C VAL A 95 6.87 -9.84 -7.64
N GLN A 96 8.12 -10.12 -7.35
CA GLN A 96 9.27 -9.41 -7.93
C GLN A 96 10.29 -10.40 -8.48
N LEU A 97 10.82 -10.07 -9.65
CA LEU A 97 11.97 -10.72 -10.27
C LEU A 97 13.00 -9.62 -10.55
N ASN A 98 14.19 -9.78 -9.99
CA ASN A 98 15.32 -8.89 -10.21
C ASN A 98 16.46 -9.72 -10.79
N ALA A 99 17.05 -9.27 -11.90
CA ALA A 99 18.17 -9.94 -12.53
C ALA A 99 19.26 -8.91 -12.86
N GLU A 100 20.48 -9.18 -12.41
CA GLU A 100 21.68 -8.45 -12.79
C GLU A 100 22.62 -9.41 -13.54
N TYR A 101 23.21 -8.93 -14.65
CA TYR A 101 24.14 -9.70 -15.46
C TYR A 101 25.34 -8.83 -15.86
N HIS A 102 26.54 -9.26 -15.48
CA HIS A 102 27.77 -8.65 -15.94
C HIS A 102 28.10 -9.16 -17.34
N LEU A 103 27.85 -8.33 -18.35
CA LEU A 103 28.15 -8.64 -19.75
C LEU A 103 29.67 -8.77 -19.98
N ASN A 104 30.45 -7.94 -19.26
CA ASN A 104 31.91 -7.97 -19.18
C ASN A 104 32.36 -7.06 -18.02
N SER A 105 33.66 -6.77 -17.91
CA SER A 105 34.24 -5.94 -16.85
C SER A 105 33.80 -4.46 -16.87
N GLN A 106 33.19 -3.98 -17.96
CA GLN A 106 32.77 -2.59 -18.12
C GLN A 106 31.25 -2.41 -18.15
N TRP A 107 30.49 -3.47 -18.46
CA TRP A 107 29.07 -3.37 -18.75
C TRP A 107 28.24 -4.33 -17.90
N THR A 108 27.21 -3.79 -17.26
CA THR A 108 26.24 -4.53 -16.45
C THR A 108 24.83 -4.24 -16.95
N ALA A 109 24.08 -5.30 -17.26
CA ALA A 109 22.66 -5.23 -17.59
C ALA A 109 21.81 -5.56 -16.36
N ARG A 110 20.71 -4.84 -16.18
CA ARG A 110 19.71 -5.12 -15.15
C ARG A 110 18.34 -5.26 -15.76
N PHE A 111 17.56 -6.19 -15.23
CA PHE A 111 16.17 -6.39 -15.58
C PHE A 111 15.34 -6.61 -14.32
N ASP A 112 14.28 -5.83 -14.17
CA ASP A 112 13.36 -5.90 -13.05
C ASP A 112 11.93 -6.05 -13.57
N TYR A 113 11.19 -6.98 -12.97
CA TYR A 113 9.76 -7.14 -13.19
C TYR A 113 9.05 -7.20 -11.85
N SER A 114 7.92 -6.49 -11.75
CA SER A 114 7.05 -6.53 -10.59
C SER A 114 5.60 -6.67 -11.01
N TYR A 115 4.89 -7.56 -10.33
CA TYR A 115 3.44 -7.65 -10.36
C TYR A 115 2.93 -7.40 -8.95
N SER A 116 1.96 -6.50 -8.80
CA SER A 116 1.24 -6.33 -7.53
C SER A 116 -0.26 -6.40 -7.77
N GLN A 117 -0.97 -6.93 -6.77
CA GLN A 117 -2.41 -6.94 -6.72
C GLN A 117 -2.87 -6.59 -5.31
N ASP A 118 -3.87 -5.74 -5.22
CA ASP A 118 -4.58 -5.47 -3.98
C ASP A 118 -6.07 -5.74 -4.19
N LYS A 119 -6.67 -6.52 -3.29
CA LYS A 119 -8.11 -6.77 -3.28
C LYS A 119 -8.66 -6.34 -1.94
N TYR A 120 -9.69 -5.51 -1.96
CA TYR A 120 -10.29 -5.03 -0.72
C TYR A 120 -11.79 -4.82 -0.83
N SER A 121 -12.42 -4.89 0.33
CA SER A 121 -13.74 -4.37 0.60
C SER A 121 -13.66 -3.34 1.73
N ASP A 122 -14.44 -2.28 1.63
CA ASP A 122 -14.57 -1.29 2.67
C ASP A 122 -16.02 -0.96 2.98
N ASN A 123 -16.26 -0.57 4.24
CA ASN A 123 -17.50 0.05 4.68
C ASN A 123 -17.16 1.40 5.31
N GLN A 124 -18.06 2.37 5.18
CA GLN A 124 -17.79 3.73 5.61
C GLN A 124 -19.08 4.49 5.94
N ALA A 125 -19.23 4.96 7.17
CA ALA A 125 -20.04 6.13 7.53
C ALA A 125 -19.29 7.39 7.08
N ARG A 126 -19.34 7.68 5.78
CA ARG A 126 -18.60 8.79 5.17
C ARG A 126 -19.17 10.11 5.65
N VAL A 127 -18.33 10.93 6.29
CA VAL A 127 -18.62 12.35 6.51
C VAL A 127 -18.61 13.08 5.16
N THR A 128 -19.72 13.74 4.82
CA THR A 128 -19.89 14.46 3.55
C THR A 128 -20.11 15.97 3.72
N ALA A 129 -20.51 16.41 4.92
CA ALA A 129 -20.57 17.82 5.29
C ALA A 129 -20.47 18.00 6.80
N TYR A 130 -20.11 19.20 7.23
CA TYR A 130 -20.00 19.65 8.61
C TYR A 130 -20.69 21.00 8.76
N ASP A 131 -21.53 21.14 9.78
CA ASP A 131 -22.12 22.42 10.19
C ASP A 131 -21.34 22.98 11.38
N ALA A 132 -20.57 24.04 11.15
CA ALA A 132 -19.74 24.69 12.15
C ALA A 132 -20.54 25.37 13.27
N THR A 133 -21.81 25.72 13.03
CA THR A 133 -22.65 26.38 14.04
C THR A 133 -23.13 25.37 15.08
N THR A 134 -23.50 24.17 14.64
CA THR A 134 -24.13 23.16 15.49
C THR A 134 -23.20 22.02 15.89
N GLY A 135 -22.11 21.80 15.17
CA GLY A 135 -21.26 20.61 15.33
C GLY A 135 -21.80 19.37 14.59
N THR A 136 -22.86 19.52 13.80
CA THR A 136 -23.56 18.37 13.18
C THR A 136 -22.85 17.92 11.91
N LEU A 137 -22.67 16.61 11.76
CA LEU A 137 -22.17 15.97 10.55
C LEU A 137 -23.30 15.48 9.67
N THR A 138 -23.14 15.68 8.36
CA THR A 138 -23.92 14.93 7.38
C THR A 138 -23.11 13.71 6.96
N ARG A 139 -23.57 12.52 7.35
CA ARG A 139 -22.91 11.25 7.04
C ARG A 139 -23.68 10.46 6.00
N ARG A 140 -23.01 9.57 5.29
CA ARG A 140 -23.61 8.64 4.32
C ARG A 140 -22.96 7.28 4.45
N VAL A 141 -23.76 6.23 4.60
CA VAL A 141 -23.24 4.87 4.57
C VAL A 141 -22.87 4.52 3.13
N ASP A 142 -21.59 4.29 2.93
CA ASP A 142 -20.95 3.93 1.68
C ASP A 142 -20.27 2.58 1.86
N ALA A 143 -20.13 1.83 0.76
CA ALA A 143 -19.23 0.68 0.72
C ALA A 143 -18.58 0.56 -0.67
N THR A 144 -17.41 -0.04 -0.69
CA THR A 144 -16.79 -0.58 -1.90
C THR A 144 -16.60 -2.08 -1.66
N GLN A 145 -17.21 -2.94 -2.48
CA GLN A 145 -17.13 -4.39 -2.29
C GLN A 145 -16.40 -5.02 -3.47
N GLY A 146 -15.39 -5.85 -3.17
CA GLY A 146 -14.64 -6.58 -4.18
C GLY A 146 -13.83 -5.69 -5.12
N SER A 147 -13.26 -4.59 -4.63
CA SER A 147 -12.34 -3.78 -5.42
C SER A 147 -11.06 -4.57 -5.68
N THR A 148 -10.54 -4.51 -6.91
CA THR A 148 -9.28 -5.12 -7.29
C THR A 148 -8.42 -4.09 -8.01
N GLN A 149 -7.18 -3.92 -7.56
CA GLN A 149 -6.15 -3.11 -8.19
C GLN A 149 -5.03 -4.04 -8.64
N ARG A 150 -4.51 -3.86 -9.86
CA ARG A 150 -3.39 -4.62 -10.40
C ARG A 150 -2.38 -3.67 -11.04
N MET A 151 -1.10 -3.96 -10.83
CA MET A 151 -0.02 -3.22 -11.47
C MET A 151 1.05 -4.19 -11.97
N HIS A 152 1.50 -3.97 -13.20
CA HIS A 152 2.70 -4.56 -13.76
C HIS A 152 3.70 -3.43 -13.98
N ALA A 153 4.94 -3.63 -13.53
CA ALA A 153 6.05 -2.73 -13.79
C ALA A 153 7.22 -3.55 -14.33
N THR A 154 7.88 -3.04 -15.36
CA THR A 154 9.08 -3.64 -15.94
C THR A 154 10.12 -2.56 -16.19
N ARG A 155 11.38 -2.86 -15.89
CA ARG A 155 12.51 -1.97 -16.14
C ARG A 155 13.67 -2.78 -16.68
N ALA A 156 14.37 -2.22 -17.66
CA ALA A 156 15.61 -2.76 -18.17
C ALA A 156 16.64 -1.63 -18.26
N ASP A 157 17.80 -1.82 -17.65
CA ASP A 157 18.90 -0.85 -17.65
C ASP A 157 20.18 -1.49 -18.19
N LEU A 158 21.01 -0.65 -18.80
CA LEU A 158 22.38 -0.96 -19.16
C LEU A 158 23.28 0.13 -18.56
N GLN A 159 24.15 -0.29 -17.64
CA GLN A 159 25.16 0.56 -17.03
C GLN A 159 26.53 0.20 -17.60
N GLY A 160 27.31 1.23 -17.97
CA GLY A 160 28.62 1.08 -18.58
C GLY A 160 29.64 2.07 -18.05
N ASN A 161 30.88 1.62 -17.96
CA ASN A 161 32.04 2.46 -17.68
C ASN A 161 32.82 2.67 -18.99
N VAL A 162 33.01 3.91 -19.42
CA VAL A 162 33.58 4.24 -20.74
C VAL A 162 34.48 5.48 -20.69
N ASP A 163 35.61 5.43 -21.40
CA ASP A 163 36.46 6.61 -21.62
C ASP A 163 36.00 7.38 -22.87
N ILE A 164 35.55 8.62 -22.69
CA ILE A 164 35.13 9.52 -23.77
C ILE A 164 36.03 10.75 -23.74
N ALA A 165 36.74 10.99 -24.84
CA ALA A 165 37.67 12.13 -25.00
C ALA A 165 38.75 12.22 -23.89
N GLY A 166 39.21 11.07 -23.37
CA GLY A 166 40.22 11.01 -22.31
C GLY A 166 39.67 11.20 -20.90
N PHE A 167 38.35 11.25 -20.73
CA PHE A 167 37.68 11.30 -19.43
C PHE A 167 36.94 9.99 -19.18
N TYR A 168 37.05 9.45 -17.97
CA TYR A 168 36.26 8.32 -17.52
C TYR A 168 34.82 8.76 -17.25
N ASN A 169 33.85 8.00 -17.76
CA ASN A 169 32.42 8.25 -17.60
C ASN A 169 31.71 6.98 -17.13
N GLU A 170 30.78 7.14 -16.21
CA GLU A 170 29.80 6.12 -15.87
C GLU A 170 28.47 6.51 -16.50
N ILE A 171 27.99 5.68 -17.42
CA ILE A 171 26.76 5.93 -18.16
C ILE A 171 25.71 4.90 -17.82
N LEU A 172 24.46 5.35 -17.73
CA LEU A 172 23.30 4.49 -17.53
C LEU A 172 22.22 4.91 -18.53
N GLY A 173 21.72 3.93 -19.27
CA GLY A 173 20.54 4.08 -20.12
C GLY A 173 19.55 2.97 -19.80
N GLY A 174 18.26 3.26 -19.91
CA GLY A 174 17.23 2.27 -19.60
C GLY A 174 15.86 2.62 -20.12
N VAL A 175 14.96 1.64 -20.05
CA VAL A 175 13.56 1.75 -20.43
C VAL A 175 12.69 1.17 -19.32
N SER A 176 11.53 1.76 -19.12
CA SER A 176 10.53 1.26 -18.18
C SER A 176 9.14 1.26 -18.80
N TYR A 177 8.34 0.28 -18.39
CA TYR A 177 6.95 0.15 -18.79
C TYR A 177 6.09 -0.17 -17.56
N GLU A 178 4.94 0.48 -17.47
CA GLU A 178 3.98 0.26 -16.40
C GLU A 178 2.58 0.09 -16.99
N TYR A 179 1.84 -0.87 -16.43
CA TYR A 179 0.44 -1.08 -16.72
C TYR A 179 -0.34 -1.16 -15.41
N TYR A 180 -1.41 -0.38 -15.32
CA TYR A 180 -2.25 -0.27 -14.14
C TYR A 180 -3.71 -0.53 -14.51
N ASP A 181 -4.37 -1.38 -13.72
CA ASP A 181 -5.79 -1.67 -13.84
C ASP A 181 -6.48 -1.57 -12.49
N LEU A 182 -7.67 -0.98 -12.48
CA LEU A 182 -8.48 -0.79 -11.27
C LEU A 182 -9.94 -1.09 -11.58
N LEU A 183 -10.45 -2.12 -10.90
CA LEU A 183 -11.85 -2.48 -10.91
C LEU A 183 -12.47 -2.19 -9.54
N ARG A 184 -13.45 -1.28 -9.51
CA ARG A 184 -14.34 -1.10 -8.36
C ARG A 184 -15.66 -1.79 -8.69
N THR A 185 -15.81 -3.03 -8.23
CA THR A 185 -16.94 -3.90 -8.58
C THR A 185 -18.26 -3.31 -8.09
N ASP A 186 -18.49 -3.29 -6.78
CA ASP A 186 -19.75 -2.85 -6.22
C ASP A 186 -19.56 -1.61 -5.34
N MET A 187 -20.19 -0.51 -5.75
CA MET A 187 -20.19 0.74 -4.98
C MET A 187 -21.58 1.01 -4.43
N ILE A 188 -21.73 0.90 -3.12
CA ILE A 188 -22.99 1.14 -2.42
C ILE A 188 -22.99 2.56 -1.86
N ARG A 189 -24.07 3.32 -2.09
CA ARG A 189 -24.25 4.70 -1.60
C ARG A 189 -25.65 4.85 -1.03
N CYS A 190 -25.78 4.94 0.28
CA CYS A 190 -27.05 5.08 0.97
C CYS A 190 -27.53 6.54 1.01
N LYS A 191 -28.68 6.78 1.65
CA LYS A 191 -29.15 8.14 1.94
C LYS A 191 -28.23 8.82 2.96
N LYS A 192 -28.17 10.15 2.88
CA LYS A 192 -27.46 10.97 3.86
C LYS A 192 -28.29 11.09 5.15
N ALA A 193 -27.64 11.05 6.30
CA ALA A 193 -28.21 11.30 7.62
C ALA A 193 -27.51 12.49 8.29
N LYS A 194 -28.23 13.18 9.17
CA LYS A 194 -27.73 14.34 9.95
C LYS A 194 -27.99 14.09 11.44
N ASP A 195 -27.48 12.96 11.93
CA ASP A 195 -27.78 12.40 13.25
C ASP A 195 -26.56 12.37 14.18
N PHE A 196 -25.40 12.85 13.72
CA PHE A 196 -24.16 12.78 14.48
C PHE A 196 -23.63 14.16 14.83
N ASN A 197 -23.39 14.39 16.11
CA ASN A 197 -22.81 15.63 16.60
C ASN A 197 -21.40 15.35 17.15
N ILE A 198 -20.40 16.11 16.71
CA ILE A 198 -19.00 15.89 17.10
C ILE A 198 -18.72 16.18 18.59
N TYR A 199 -19.54 17.02 19.23
CA TYR A 199 -19.39 17.39 20.63
C TYR A 199 -20.14 16.43 21.57
N ASN A 200 -21.11 15.68 21.04
CA ASN A 200 -21.84 14.64 21.76
C ASN A 200 -22.06 13.43 20.83
N PRO A 201 -20.98 12.68 20.51
CA PRO A 201 -21.05 11.59 19.55
C PRO A 201 -21.85 10.41 20.11
N VAL A 202 -22.82 9.95 19.32
CA VAL A 202 -23.56 8.71 19.56
C VAL A 202 -23.32 7.81 18.35
N TYR A 203 -22.75 6.63 18.61
CA TYR A 203 -22.46 5.61 17.59
C TYR A 203 -23.58 4.58 17.55
N GLY A 204 -23.84 3.99 16.39
CA GLY A 204 -24.89 2.98 16.19
C GLY A 204 -25.88 3.29 15.07
#